data_AF-A0A317YDP7-F1
#
_entry.id   AF-A0A317YDP7-F1
#
_cell.length_a   1.000
_cell.length_b   1.000
_cell.length_c   1.000
_cell.angle_alpha   90.00
_cell.angle_beta   90.00
_cell.angle_gamma   90.00
#
_symmetry.space_group_name_H-M   'P 1'
#
loop_
_entity.id
_entity.type
_entity.pdbx_description
1 polymer ?
#
loop_
_entity_poly.entity_id
_entity_poly.type
_entity_poly.pdbx_seq_one_letter_code
_entity_poly.pdbx_strand_id
1 'polypeptide(L)' 'MSLIEVASMELEHERAQKFSISRCLDALNDLADLSDDVKIYASEVFKDAINREIFLGYEPRLRGLWLKKEANKLSTTSSV' A
#
# COMPACT_ATOMS: atom_id res chain seq x y z
N MET A 1 -13.85 -5.75 -28.40
CA MET A 1 -13.78 -6.04 -26.95
C MET A 1 -14.69 -7.21 -26.67
N SER A 2 -14.16 -8.26 -26.07
CA SER A 2 -14.91 -9.45 -25.66
C SER A 2 -15.55 -9.24 -24.28
N LEU A 3 -16.59 -10.01 -23.95
CA LEU A 3 -17.21 -9.99 -22.62
C LEU A 3 -16.22 -10.33 -21.49
N ILE A 4 -15.21 -11.16 -21.78
CA ILE A 4 -14.16 -11.55 -20.82
C ILE A 4 -13.25 -10.36 -20.50
N GLU A 5 -12.86 -9.57 -21.50
CA GLU A 5 -12.04 -8.37 -21.30
C GLU A 5 -12.77 -7.33 -20.45
N VAL A 6 -14.07 -7.12 -20.71
CA VAL A 6 -14.90 -6.17 -19.94
C VAL A 6 -14.96 -6.57 -18.46
N ALA A 7 -15.27 -7.84 -18.19
CA ALA A 7 -15.34 -8.35 -16.82
C ALA A 7 -13.98 -8.25 -16.08
N SER A 8 -12.87 -8.50 -16.78
CA SER A 8 -11.53 -8.33 -16.20
C SER A 8 -11.25 -6.86 -15.86
N MET A 9 -11.65 -5.91 -16.71
CA MET A 9 -11.45 -4.49 -16.46
C MET A 9 -12.29 -3.99 -15.27
N GLU A 10 -13.53 -4.46 -15.14
CA GLU A 10 -14.40 -4.14 -14.00
C GLU A 10 -13.81 -4.64 -12.68
N LEU A 11 -13.31 -5.88 -12.65
CA LEU A 11 -12.65 -6.43 -11.46
C LEU A 11 -11.38 -5.64 -11.07
N GLU A 12 -10.56 -5.26 -12.05
CA GLU A 12 -9.39 -4.41 -11.80
C GLU A 12 -9.80 -3.01 -11.31
N HIS A 13 -10.91 -2.46 -11.83
CA HIS A 13 -11.44 -1.18 -11.38
C HIS A 13 -11.93 -1.25 -9.93
N GLU A 14 -12.69 -2.28 -9.57
CA GLU A 14 -13.15 -2.52 -8.20
C GLU A 14 -11.98 -2.73 -7.24
N ARG A 15 -10.97 -3.50 -7.65
CA ARG A 15 -9.71 -3.66 -6.89
C ARG A 15 -9.02 -2.31 -6.70
N ALA A 16 -8.86 -1.52 -7.76
CA ALA A 16 -8.20 -0.23 -7.70
C ALA A 16 -8.93 0.75 -6.76
N GLN A 17 -10.26 0.71 -6.71
CA GLN A 17 -11.05 1.50 -5.76
C GLN A 17 -10.85 1.01 -4.32
N LYS A 18 -11.00 -0.30 -4.09
CA LYS A 18 -10.88 -0.95 -2.78
C LYS A 18 -9.50 -0.75 -2.15
N PHE A 19 -8.46 -0.79 -2.98
CA PHE A 19 -7.07 -0.69 -2.61
C PHE A 19 -6.42 0.58 -3.16
N SER A 20 -7.12 1.71 -3.07
CA SER A 20 -6.61 3.01 -3.51
C SER A 20 -5.57 3.58 -2.55
N ILE A 21 -4.68 4.44 -3.06
CA ILE A 21 -3.67 5.14 -2.25
C ILE A 21 -4.33 5.94 -1.12
N SER A 22 -5.46 6.62 -1.40
CA SER A 22 -6.19 7.39 -0.39
C SER A 22 -6.55 6.53 0.83
N ARG A 23 -7.07 5.32 0.60
CA ARG A 23 -7.43 4.39 1.69
C ARG A 23 -6.20 3.90 2.46
N CYS A 24 -5.06 3.71 1.78
CA CYS A 24 -3.81 3.40 2.45
C CYS A 24 -3.35 4.56 3.36
N LEU A 25 -3.48 5.81 2.92
CA LEU A 25 -3.12 6.99 3.71
C LEU A 25 -4.04 7.16 4.93
N ASP A 26 -5.36 6.93 4.77
CA ASP A 26 -6.31 6.95 5.89
C ASP A 26 -5.88 5.94 6.96
N ALA A 27 -5.64 4.68 6.55
CA ALA A 27 -5.20 3.62 7.46
C ALA A 27 -3.79 3.86 8.03
N LEU A 28 -2.93 4.61 7.35
CA LEU A 28 -1.60 5.00 7.84
C LEU A 28 -1.69 6.05 8.94
N ASN A 29 -2.61 7.01 8.81
CA ASN A 29 -2.81 8.07 9.81
C ASN A 29 -3.27 7.51 11.16
N ASP A 30 -4.01 6.40 11.16
CA ASP A 30 -4.42 5.69 12.38
C ASP A 30 -3.26 4.96 13.09
N LEU A 31 -2.09 4.83 12.46
CA LEU A 31 -0.92 4.19 13.05
C LEU A 31 -0.09 5.18 13.88
N ALA A 32 -0.31 5.16 15.19
CA ALA A 32 0.41 6.00 16.16
C ALA A 32 1.89 5.59 16.35
N ASP A 33 2.24 4.31 16.13
CA ASP A 33 3.56 3.74 16.46
C ASP A 33 4.62 3.83 15.34
N LEU A 34 4.40 4.70 14.35
CA LEU A 34 5.30 4.94 13.22
C LEU A 34 5.91 6.33 13.30
N SER A 35 7.22 6.43 13.07
CA SER A 35 7.91 7.72 12.92
C SER A 35 7.49 8.42 11.63
N ASP A 36 7.62 9.74 11.61
CA ASP A 36 7.26 10.56 10.44
C ASP A 36 8.05 10.17 9.20
N ASP A 37 9.33 9.82 9.33
CA ASP A 37 10.15 9.33 8.23
C ASP A 37 9.54 8.07 7.58
N VAL A 38 9.11 7.10 8.40
CA VAL A 38 8.48 5.88 7.88
C VAL A 38 7.14 6.19 7.21
N LYS A 39 6.38 7.16 7.73
CA LYS A 39 5.12 7.62 7.11
C LYS A 39 5.36 8.31 5.77
N ILE A 40 6.44 9.08 5.63
CA ILE A 40 6.85 9.69 4.37
C ILE A 40 7.26 8.60 3.37
N TYR A 41 8.11 7.64 3.76
CA TYR A 41 8.53 6.55 2.87
C TYR A 41 7.39 5.62 2.46
N ALA A 42 6.28 5.57 3.22
CA ALA A 42 5.11 4.78 2.87
C ALA A 42 4.50 5.19 1.51
N SER A 43 4.65 6.45 1.09
CA SER A 43 4.15 6.90 -0.22
C SER A 43 4.83 6.17 -1.37
N GLU A 44 6.12 5.85 -1.23
CA GLU A 44 6.88 5.09 -2.23
C GLU A 44 6.43 3.63 -2.28
N VAL A 45 6.13 3.04 -1.12
CA VAL A 45 5.60 1.67 -1.03
C VAL A 45 4.22 1.55 -1.71
N PHE A 46 3.35 2.55 -1.53
CA PHE A 46 1.97 2.52 -2.05
C PHE A 46 1.82 2.82 -3.54
N LYS A 47 2.89 3.19 -4.26
CA LYS A 47 2.85 3.30 -5.74
C LYS A 47 2.53 1.96 -6.39
N ASP A 48 3.00 0.86 -5.81
CA ASP A 48 2.70 -0.50 -6.27
C ASP A 48 1.30 -0.94 -5.82
N ALA A 49 0.50 -1.48 -6.75
CA ALA A 49 -0.87 -1.91 -6.47
C ALA A 49 -0.95 -3.10 -5.52
N ILE A 50 -0.07 -4.09 -5.68
CA ILE A 50 -0.02 -5.29 -4.84
C ILE A 50 0.34 -4.88 -3.40
N ASN A 51 1.26 -3.94 -3.24
CA ASN A 51 1.62 -3.42 -1.91
C ASN A 51 0.43 -2.78 -1.19
N ARG A 52 -0.46 -2.09 -1.92
CA ARG A 52 -1.69 -1.53 -1.34
C ARG A 52 -2.65 -2.62 -0.88
N GLU A 53 -2.79 -3.69 -1.66
CA GLU A 53 -3.61 -4.85 -1.28
C GLU A 53 -3.08 -5.53 -0.02
N ILE A 54 -1.76 -5.77 0.03
CA ILE A 54 -1.10 -6.37 1.19
C ILE A 54 -1.32 -5.50 2.43
N PHE A 55 -1.08 -4.19 2.33
CA PHE A 55 -1.22 -3.27 3.46
C PHE A 55 -2.65 -3.23 4.01
N LEU A 56 -3.65 -3.04 3.14
CA LEU A 56 -5.05 -2.95 3.56
C LEU A 56 -5.64 -4.30 3.97
N GLY A 57 -5.09 -5.41 3.45
CA GLY A 57 -5.47 -6.77 3.82
C GLY A 57 -4.95 -7.22 5.19
N TYR A 58 -3.92 -6.58 5.72
CA TYR A 58 -3.44 -6.87 7.07
C TYR A 58 -4.35 -6.26 8.15
N GLU A 59 -4.47 -7.00 9.27
CA GLU A 59 -4.97 -6.47 10.54
C GLU A 59 -4.15 -5.24 10.98
N PRO A 60 -4.77 -4.24 11.63
CA PRO A 60 -4.10 -2.98 11.99
C PRO A 60 -2.74 -3.17 12.69
N ARG A 61 -2.65 -4.13 13.61
CA ARG A 61 -1.41 -4.46 14.34
C ARG A 61 -0.25 -4.89 13.43
N LEU A 62 -0.55 -5.55 12.30
CA LEU A 62 0.46 -6.07 11.37
C LEU A 62 0.90 -5.03 10.34
N ARG A 63 0.06 -4.04 10.04
CA ARG A 63 0.34 -2.96 9.06
C ARG A 63 1.64 -2.22 9.38
N GLY A 64 1.80 -1.78 10.63
CA GLY A 64 2.98 -1.04 11.06
C GLY A 64 4.26 -1.88 10.99
N LEU A 65 4.20 -3.16 11.34
CA LEU A 65 5.35 -4.08 11.26
C LEU A 65 5.81 -4.29 9.81
N TRP A 66 4.85 -4.52 8.92
CA TRP A 66 5.14 -4.72 7.51
C TRP A 66 5.69 -3.44 6.88
N LEU A 67 5.11 -2.28 7.18
CA LEU A 67 5.55 -1.02 6.58
C LEU A 67 6.97 -0.62 7.02
N LYS A 68 7.34 -0.86 8.29
CA LYS A 68 8.73 -0.67 8.76
C LYS A 68 9.71 -1.52 7.95
N LYS A 69 9.35 -2.77 7.65
CA LYS A 69 10.18 -3.66 6.83
C LYS A 69 10.35 -3.13 5.41
N GLU A 70 9.29 -2.67 4.76
CA GLU A 70 9.37 -2.15 3.39
C GLU A 70 10.12 -0.80 3.32
N ALA A 71 9.86 0.11 4.26
CA ALA A 71 10.57 1.40 4.33
C ALA A 71 12.09 1.20 4.53
N ASN A 72 12.50 0.24 5.37
CA ASN A 72 13.92 -0.08 5.58
C ASN A 72 14.62 -0.62 4.32
N LYS A 73 13.90 -1.31 3.43
CA LYS A 73 14.49 -1.75 2.14
C LYS A 73 14.81 -0.55 1.25
N LEU A 74 13.92 0.44 1.24
CA LEU A 74 14.08 1.67 0.46
C LEU A 74 15.26 2.51 0.97
N SER A 75 15.45 2.59 2.30
CA SER A 75 16.60 3.32 2.86
C SER A 75 17.94 2.66 2.51
N THR A 76 17.99 1.33 2.34
CA THR A 76 19.22 0.63 1.94
C THR A 76 19.56 0.77 0.45
N THR A 77 18.58 1.09 -0.40
CA THR A 77 18.79 1.23 -1.85
C THR A 77 19.30 2.61 -2.25
N SER A 78 19.22 3.62 -1.38
CA SER A 78 19.72 4.98 -1.63
C SER A 78 21.18 5.22 -1.22
N SER A 79 21.87 4.23 -0.65
CA SER A 79 23.25 4.35 -0.13
C SER A 79 24.34 3.82 -1.09
N VAL A 80 24.11 3.87 -2.40
CA VAL A 80 25.12 3.55 -3.45
C VAL A 80 25.43 4.79 -4.27
#